data_AF-A0A1I0T8R1-F1
#
_entry.id   AF-A0A1I0T8R1-F1
#
_cell.length_a   1.000
_cell.length_b   1.000
_cell.length_c   1.000
_cell.angle_alpha   90.00
_cell.angle_beta   90.00
_cell.angle_gamma   90.00
#
_symmetry.space_group_name_H-M   'P 1'
#
loop_
_entity.id
_entity.type
_entity.pdbx_description
1 polymer ?
#
loop_
_entity_poly.entity_id
_entity_poly.type
_entity_poly.pdbx_seq_one_letter_code
_entity_poly.pdbx_strand_id
1 'polypeptide(L)' 'MNYPIVIGVAVLVIILIIYLVVRNQKDKKEFEEEVIQSELPAEKDDKENN' A
#
# COMPACT_ATOMS: atom_id res chain seq x y z
N MET A 1 -0.47 -39.48 -1.86
CA MET A 1 -0.39 -38.33 -0.94
C MET A 1 -0.35 -37.08 -1.80
N ASN A 2 -1.36 -36.21 -1.71
CA ASN A 2 -1.59 -35.15 -2.72
C ASN A 2 -0.76 -33.89 -2.44
N TYR A 3 0.56 -34.07 -2.37
CA TYR A 3 1.55 -33.00 -2.32
C TYR A 3 1.34 -31.86 -3.34
N PRO A 4 0.93 -32.10 -4.61
CA PRO A 4 0.67 -30.99 -5.54
C PRO A 4 -0.51 -30.11 -5.12
N ILE A 5 -1.52 -30.65 -4.43
CA ILE A 5 -2.65 -29.86 -3.92
C ILE A 5 -2.18 -28.97 -2.77
N VAL A 6 -1.35 -29.51 -1.87
CA VAL A 6 -0.80 -28.76 -0.73
C VAL A 6 0.05 -27.59 -1.22
N ILE A 7 0.88 -27.80 -2.24
CA ILE A 7 1.69 -26.75 -2.85
C ILE A 7 0.80 -25.69 -3.52
N GLY A 8 -0.24 -26.12 -4.26
CA GLY A 8 -1.18 -25.19 -4.89
C GLY A 8 -1.89 -24.29 -3.88
N VAL A 9 -2.36 -24.84 -2.76
CA VAL A 9 -3.02 -24.08 -1.70
C VAL A 9 -2.03 -23.14 -1.01
N ALA A 10 -0.80 -23.57 -0.74
CA ALA A 10 0.21 -22.73 -0.11
C ALA A 10 0.55 -21.49 -0.96
N VAL A 11 0.69 -21.65 -2.27
CA VAL A 11 0.94 -20.52 -3.20
C VAL A 11 -0.25 -19.56 -3.22
N LEU A 12 -1.49 -20.08 -3.24
CA LEU A 12 -2.70 -19.27 -3.22
C LEU A 12 -2.79 -18.40 -1.95
N VAL A 13 -2.45 -18.97 -0.79
CA VAL A 13 -2.42 -18.24 0.49
C VAL A 13 -1.36 -17.12 0.47
N ILE A 14 -0.17 -17.38 -0.06
CA ILE A 14 0.89 -16.36 -0.18
C ILE A 14 0.43 -15.19 -1.06
N ILE A 15 -0.20 -15.48 -2.20
CA ILE A 15 -0.74 -14.45 -3.11
C ILE A 15 -1.79 -13.59 -2.38
N LEU A 16 -2.68 -14.21 -1.61
CA LEU A 16 -3.70 -13.49 -0.84
C LEU A 16 -3.08 -12.60 0.24
N ILE A 17 -2.04 -13.06 0.93
CA ILE A 17 -1.33 -12.25 1.93
C ILE A 17 -0.69 -11.03 1.25
N ILE A 18 0.02 -11.23 0.14
CA ILE A 18 0.63 -10.12 -0.63
C ILE A 18 -0.45 -9.14 -1.10
N TYR A 19 -1.57 -9.66 -1.62
CA TYR A 19 -2.70 -8.83 -2.07
C TYR A 19 -3.27 -7.98 -0.93
N LEU A 20 -3.48 -8.56 0.26
CA LEU A 20 -3.96 -7.83 1.43
C LEU A 20 -2.96 -6.77 1.88
N VAL A 21 -1.66 -7.07 1.89
CA VAL A 21 -0.63 -6.08 2.26
C VAL A 21 -0.59 -4.92 1.26
N VAL A 22 -0.61 -5.20 -0.04
CA VAL A 22 -0.63 -4.16 -1.09
C VAL A 22 -1.90 -3.33 -0.99
N ARG A 23 -3.06 -3.95 -0.78
CA ARG A 23 -4.34 -3.25 -0.66
C ARG A 23 -4.41 -2.40 0.61
N ASN A 24 -3.94 -2.92 1.73
CA ASN A 24 -3.91 -2.20 3.00
C ASN A 24 -2.86 -1.06 3.01
N GLN A 25 -1.76 -1.20 2.25
CA GLN A 25 -0.82 -0.11 2.03
C GLN A 25 -1.39 1.01 1.14
N LYS A 26 -2.28 0.69 0.20
CA LYS A 26 -2.99 1.73 -0.57
C LYS A 26 -3.89 2.56 0.33
N ASP A 27 -4.66 1.90 1.20
CA ASP A 27 -5.52 2.60 2.18
C ASP A 27 -4.68 3.49 3.12
N LYS A 28 -3.52 3.00 3.56
CA LYS A 28 -2.58 3.78 4.40
C LYS A 28 -1.96 4.96 3.66
N LYS A 29 -1.61 4.79 2.38
CA LYS A 29 -1.04 5.87 1.56
C LYS A 29 -2.06 6.96 1.28
N GLU A 30 -3.30 6.61 0.93
CA GLU A 30 -4.36 7.61 0.76
C GLU A 30 -4.61 8.38 2.06
N PHE A 31 -4.59 7.68 3.21
CA PHE A 31 -4.73 8.34 4.51
C PHE A 31 -3.54 9.23 4.88
N GLU A 32 -2.30 8.78 4.66
CA GLU A 32 -1.12 9.62 4.89
C GLU A 32 -1.09 10.81 3.93
N GLU A 33 -1.44 10.63 2.66
CA GLU A 33 -1.46 11.71 1.68
C GLU A 33 -2.57 12.73 1.99
N GLU A 34 -3.78 12.31 2.38
CA GLU A 34 -4.86 13.20 2.82
C GLU A 34 -4.54 13.93 4.14
N VAL A 35 -3.96 13.25 5.14
CA VAL A 35 -3.64 13.86 6.44
C VAL A 35 -2.43 14.78 6.34
N ILE A 36 -1.37 14.38 5.62
CA ILE A 36 -0.21 15.24 5.37
C ILE A 36 -0.64 16.50 4.60
N GLN A 37 -1.52 16.39 3.62
CA GLN A 37 -2.03 17.52 2.85
C GLN A 37 -3.01 18.41 3.65
N SER A 38 -3.66 17.86 4.67
CA SER A 38 -4.61 18.59 5.53
C SER A 38 -3.95 19.23 6.77
N GLU A 39 -2.86 18.66 7.30
CA GLU A 39 -2.15 19.16 8.49
C GLU A 39 -0.87 19.95 8.18
N LEU A 40 -0.22 19.76 7.03
CA LEU A 40 0.72 20.75 6.53
C LEU A 40 -0.11 21.86 5.89
N PRO A 41 -0.18 23.08 6.45
CA PRO A 41 -0.56 24.21 5.62
C PRO A 41 0.36 24.15 4.40
N ALA A 42 -0.20 24.34 3.21
CA ALA A 42 0.58 24.57 2.02
C ALA A 42 1.48 25.80 2.26
N GLU A 43 2.60 25.58 2.94
CA GLU A 43 3.73 26.48 2.96
C GLU A 43 4.32 26.33 1.57
N LYS A 44 3.77 27.16 0.70
CA LYS A 44 4.31 27.64 -0.55
C LYS A 44 5.79 27.27 -0.70
N ASP A 45 6.06 26.15 -1.34
CA ASP A 45 7.23 26.05 -2.21
C ASP A 45 6.74 26.17 -3.66
N ASP A 46 5.98 27.25 -3.85
CA ASP A 46 5.73 27.84 -5.14
C ASP A 46 6.90 28.79 -5.37
N LYS A 47 7.87 28.35 -6.18
CA LYS A 47 8.83 29.20 -6.91
C LYS A 47 9.48 30.33 -6.11
N GLU A 48 10.72 30.13 -5.69
CA GLU A 48 11.70 31.23 -5.73
C GLU A 48 12.79 30.92 -6.76
N ASN A 49 12.48 31.33 -7.98
CA ASN A 49 13.41 31.57 -9.07
C ASN A 49 14.24 32.82 -8.72
N ASN A 50 15.56 32.66 -8.50
CA ASN A 50 16.58 33.66 -8.84
C ASN A 50 17.97 33.02 -8.94
#